data_AF-A0A377YV55-F1
#
_entry.id   AF-A0A377YV55-F1
#
_cell.length_a   1.000
_cell.length_b   1.000
_cell.length_c   1.000
_cell.angle_alpha   90.00
_cell.angle_beta   90.00
_cell.angle_gamma   90.00
#
_symmetry.space_group_name_H-M   'P 1'
#
loop_
_entity.id
_entity.type
_entity.pdbx_description
1 polymer ?
#
loop_
_entity_poly.entity_id
_entity_poly.type
_entity_poly.pdbx_seq_one_letter_code
_entity_poly.pdbx_strand_id
1 'polypeptide(L)'
;MEVLDSGARGSTNTFVERGIGDVLIAWENEALLATNELGKDKFEIVTPSESILAEPTVSVVDKVVDKKGTRQVAEAYLKYLYSPEGQEIAAKNFYRPRDPNVAKKYANEFPKLKLFTIDQEFGGWTKAQKEHFSNGGTFDQISQR
;
A
#
# COMPACT_ATOMS: atom_id res chain seq x y z
N MET A 1 24.76 -4.88 6.41
CA MET A 1 23.52 -5.07 7.18
C MET A 1 22.40 -5.02 6.18
N GLU A 2 21.67 -6.11 5.99
CA GLU A 2 20.40 -6.05 5.27
C GLU A 2 19.43 -5.24 6.11
N VAL A 3 18.85 -4.20 5.54
CA VAL A 3 17.82 -3.42 6.21
C VAL A 3 16.47 -4.03 5.84
N LEU A 4 15.94 -4.84 6.75
CA LEU A 4 14.59 -5.39 6.67
C LEU A 4 13.72 -4.68 7.70
N ASP A 5 13.29 -3.46 7.35
CA ASP A 5 12.36 -2.71 8.19
C ASP A 5 11.00 -3.43 8.28
N SER A 6 10.33 -3.29 9.43
CA SER A 6 9.08 -4.01 9.73
C SER A 6 7.87 -3.57 8.91
N GLY A 7 7.98 -2.50 8.12
CA GLY A 7 6.92 -2.03 7.26
C GLY A 7 7.27 -0.74 6.51
N ALA A 8 6.36 -0.34 5.63
CA ALA A 8 6.55 0.75 4.66
C ALA A 8 7.08 2.04 5.30
N ARG A 9 6.44 2.53 6.37
CA ARG A 9 6.86 3.76 7.06
C ARG A 9 8.25 3.65 7.68
N GLY A 10 8.61 2.47 8.18
CA GLY A 10 9.96 2.21 8.70
C GLY A 10 11.00 2.36 7.59
N SER A 11 10.75 1.74 6.44
CA SER A 11 11.61 1.85 5.26
C SER A 11 11.70 3.29 4.74
N THR A 12 10.59 4.03 4.71
CA THR A 12 10.58 5.46 4.36
C THR A 12 11.48 6.25 5.29
N ASN A 13 11.35 6.09 6.61
CA ASN A 13 12.18 6.81 7.58
C ASN A 13 13.67 6.45 7.45
N THR A 14 14.00 5.18 7.23
CA THR A 14 15.39 4.74 6.97
C THR A 14 15.97 5.45 5.74
N PHE A 15 15.22 5.50 4.64
CA PHE A 15 15.68 6.14 3.41
C PHE A 15 15.78 7.66 3.54
N VAL A 16 14.72 8.28 4.06
CA VAL A 16 14.55 9.72 4.07
C VAL A 16 15.32 10.40 5.21
N GLU A 17 15.16 9.91 6.44
CA GLU A 17 15.71 10.56 7.63
C GLU A 17 17.14 10.11 7.90
N ARG A 18 17.45 8.84 7.64
CA ARG A 18 18.78 8.26 7.89
C ARG A 18 19.69 8.25 6.66
N GLY A 19 19.16 8.54 5.48
CA GLY A 19 19.92 8.63 4.23
C GLY A 19 20.54 7.29 3.81
N ILE A 20 19.86 6.17 4.09
CA ILE A 20 20.37 4.83 3.78
C ILE A 20 19.70 4.31 2.51
N GLY A 21 20.51 4.03 1.49
CA GLY A 21 20.10 3.50 0.18
C GLY A 21 19.97 4.59 -0.89
N ASP A 22 20.10 4.21 -2.15
CA ASP A 22 19.99 5.12 -3.30
C ASP A 22 18.57 5.18 -3.88
N VAL A 23 17.80 4.09 -3.72
CA VAL A 23 16.42 3.95 -4.20
C VAL A 23 15.60 3.18 -3.16
N LEU A 24 14.39 3.67 -2.88
CA LEU A 24 13.39 2.98 -2.07
C LEU A 24 12.27 2.43 -2.94
N ILE A 25 11.99 1.13 -2.85
CA ILE A 25 10.75 0.55 -3.38
C ILE A 25 9.62 0.89 -2.40
N ALA A 26 8.93 2.00 -2.67
CA ALA A 26 7.94 2.58 -1.77
C ALA A 26 6.51 2.21 -2.15
N TRP A 27 5.61 2.22 -1.16
CA TRP A 27 4.20 2.43 -1.44
C TRP A 27 3.98 3.83 -2.02
N GLU A 28 3.09 3.96 -3.01
CA GLU A 28 2.84 5.25 -3.67
C GLU A 28 2.40 6.33 -2.68
N ASN A 29 1.56 5.99 -1.70
CA ASN A 29 1.13 6.93 -0.67
C ASN A 29 2.30 7.43 0.21
N GLU A 30 3.29 6.59 0.50
CA GLU A 30 4.48 6.97 1.28
C GLU A 30 5.42 7.86 0.47
N ALA A 31 5.61 7.56 -0.82
CA ALA A 31 6.44 8.36 -1.71
C ALA A 31 5.85 9.77 -1.93
N LEU A 32 4.54 9.85 -2.15
CA LEU A 32 3.81 11.12 -2.27
C LEU A 32 3.81 11.89 -0.95
N LEU A 33 3.64 11.21 0.19
CA LEU A 33 3.74 11.86 1.50
C LEU A 33 5.14 12.44 1.74
N ALA A 34 6.19 11.65 1.50
CA ALA A 34 7.56 12.07 1.73
C ALA A 34 7.93 13.30 0.88
N THR A 35 7.55 13.32 -0.40
CA THR A 35 7.83 14.46 -1.30
C THR A 35 7.01 15.71 -0.96
N ASN A 36 5.78 15.56 -0.44
CA ASN A 36 4.96 16.69 -0.02
C ASN A 36 5.37 17.25 1.36
N GLU A 37 5.80 16.41 2.31
CA GLU A 37 6.19 16.86 3.65
C GLU A 37 7.62 17.40 3.72
N LEU A 38 8.56 16.80 2.99
CA LEU A 38 9.99 17.06 3.17
C LEU A 38 10.61 17.93 2.07
N GLY A 39 9.79 18.26 1.05
CA GLY A 39 10.14 19.12 -0.07
C GLY A 39 10.54 18.34 -1.32
N LYS A 40 9.98 18.76 -2.46
CA LYS A 40 10.20 18.15 -3.79
C LYS A 40 11.66 18.24 -4.28
N ASP A 41 12.48 19.05 -3.64
CA ASP A 41 13.88 19.28 -4.03
C ASP A 41 14.85 18.21 -3.51
N LYS A 42 14.39 17.32 -2.62
CA LYS A 42 15.23 16.28 -2.00
C LYS A 42 15.06 14.89 -2.60
N PHE A 43 13.86 14.58 -3.07
CA PHE A 43 13.51 13.25 -3.56
C PHE A 43 12.70 13.35 -4.84
N GLU A 44 12.94 12.41 -5.75
CA GLU A 44 12.19 12.24 -6.97
C GLU A 44 11.41 10.93 -6.92
N ILE A 45 10.18 10.94 -7.42
CA ILE A 45 9.40 9.72 -7.63
C ILE A 45 9.65 9.23 -9.05
N VAL A 46 10.34 8.10 -9.17
CA VAL A 46 10.50 7.39 -10.45
C VAL A 46 9.34 6.40 -10.62
N THR A 47 8.45 6.67 -11.58
CA THR A 47 7.38 5.73 -11.94
C THR A 47 7.92 4.69 -12.94
N PRO A 48 7.91 3.38 -12.62
CA PRO A 48 8.38 2.35 -13.53
C PRO A 48 7.41 2.16 -14.73
N SER A 49 7.85 1.45 -15.77
CA SER A 49 7.02 1.15 -16.95
C SER A 49 5.77 0.33 -16.62
N GLU A 50 5.85 -0.52 -15.58
CA GLU A 50 4.73 -1.27 -15.03
C GLU A 50 4.92 -1.52 -13.53
N SER A 51 3.83 -1.78 -12.83
CA SER A 51 3.84 -2.16 -11.41
C SER A 51 2.62 -3.03 -11.06
N ILE A 52 2.51 -3.45 -9.80
CA ILE A 52 1.39 -4.24 -9.30
C ILE A 52 0.27 -3.36 -8.75
N LEU A 53 -0.98 -3.69 -9.03
CA LEU A 53 -2.14 -3.14 -8.34
C LEU A 53 -2.18 -3.72 -6.92
N ALA A 54 -1.80 -2.91 -5.94
CA ALA A 54 -1.92 -3.28 -4.53
C ALA A 54 -3.32 -2.98 -4.00
N GLU A 55 -3.96 -3.97 -3.37
CA GLU A 55 -5.35 -3.89 -2.89
C GLU A 55 -5.45 -4.18 -1.39
N PRO A 56 -5.17 -3.20 -0.51
CA PRO A 56 -5.31 -3.37 0.93
C PRO A 56 -6.75 -3.75 1.31
N THR A 57 -6.90 -4.83 2.08
CA THR A 57 -8.20 -5.36 2.48
C THR A 57 -8.54 -5.01 3.92
N VAL A 58 -9.83 -4.79 4.20
CA VAL A 58 -10.37 -4.53 5.54
C VAL A 58 -11.46 -5.54 5.86
N SER A 59 -11.59 -5.92 7.13
CA SER A 59 -12.61 -6.88 7.57
C SER A 59 -13.04 -6.64 9.01
N VAL A 60 -14.29 -6.99 9.31
CA VAL A 60 -14.79 -7.06 10.69
C VAL A 60 -14.32 -8.36 11.32
N VAL A 61 -13.86 -8.30 12.57
CA VAL A 61 -13.48 -9.50 13.33
C VAL A 61 -14.68 -10.01 14.12
N ASP A 62 -15.44 -10.95 13.53
CA ASP A 62 -16.74 -11.43 14.05
C ASP A 62 -16.71 -11.78 15.55
N LYS A 63 -15.80 -12.69 15.94
CA LYS A 63 -15.68 -13.15 17.34
C LYS A 63 -15.47 -12.00 18.33
N VAL A 64 -14.77 -10.93 17.91
CA VAL A 64 -14.47 -9.78 18.78
C VAL A 64 -15.67 -8.87 18.88
N VAL A 65 -16.32 -8.55 17.76
CA VAL A 65 -17.46 -7.63 17.75
C VAL A 65 -18.70 -8.24 18.41
N ASP A 66 -18.89 -9.56 18.31
CA ASP A 66 -19.98 -10.27 18.99
C ASP A 66 -19.76 -10.31 20.49
N LYS A 67 -18.52 -10.59 20.93
CA LYS A 67 -18.16 -10.58 22.36
C LYS A 67 -18.30 -9.18 22.98
N LYS A 68 -18.00 -8.13 22.22
CA LYS A 68 -18.02 -6.74 22.72
C LYS A 68 -19.34 -6.02 22.47
N GLY A 69 -20.27 -6.60 21.70
CA GLY A 69 -21.50 -5.93 21.28
C GLY A 69 -21.27 -4.73 20.36
N THR A 70 -20.16 -4.69 19.61
CA THR A 70 -19.75 -3.54 18.78
C THR A 70 -19.93 -3.76 17.28
N ARG A 71 -20.69 -4.79 16.86
CA ARG A 71 -20.83 -5.18 15.45
C ARG A 71 -21.35 -4.03 14.59
N GLN A 72 -22.43 -3.38 15.01
CA GLN A 72 -23.06 -2.32 14.23
C GLN A 72 -22.12 -1.14 13.96
N VAL A 73 -21.40 -0.67 14.99
CA VAL A 73 -20.45 0.45 14.83
C VAL A 73 -19.21 0.05 14.01
N ALA A 74 -18.71 -1.17 14.15
CA ALA A 74 -17.57 -1.66 13.38
C ALA A 74 -17.92 -1.81 11.88
N GLU A 75 -19.10 -2.36 11.57
CA GLU A 75 -19.59 -2.45 10.19
C GLU A 75 -19.84 -1.06 9.59
N ALA A 76 -20.42 -0.13 10.35
CA ALA A 76 -20.63 1.24 9.91
C ALA A 76 -19.30 1.93 9.59
N TYR A 77 -18.29 1.77 10.46
CA TYR A 77 -16.94 2.29 10.25
C TYR A 77 -16.34 1.83 8.92
N LEU A 78 -16.35 0.51 8.64
CA LEU A 78 -15.79 -0.01 7.39
C LEU A 78 -16.61 0.42 6.16
N LYS A 79 -17.95 0.43 6.25
CA LYS A 79 -18.82 0.93 5.17
C LYS A 79 -18.53 2.41 4.88
N TYR A 80 -18.23 3.20 5.89
CA TYR A 80 -17.94 4.63 5.74
C TYR A 80 -16.66 4.91 4.95
N LEU A 81 -15.69 3.98 4.94
CA LEU A 81 -14.51 4.09 4.08
C LEU A 81 -14.88 4.18 2.59
N TYR A 82 -16.02 3.61 2.19
CA TYR A 82 -16.53 3.61 0.82
C TYR A 82 -17.56 4.71 0.56
N SER A 83 -17.83 5.58 1.54
CA SER A 83 -18.61 6.80 1.31
C SER A 83 -17.81 7.82 0.48
N PRO A 84 -18.46 8.78 -0.18
CA PRO A 84 -17.75 9.86 -0.88
C PRO A 84 -16.75 10.60 0.02
N GLU A 85 -17.09 10.83 1.29
CA GLU A 85 -16.17 11.46 2.26
C GLU A 85 -14.97 10.56 2.59
N GLY A 86 -15.20 9.27 2.86
CA GLY A 86 -14.11 8.31 3.11
C GLY A 86 -13.14 8.20 1.93
N GLN A 87 -13.68 8.20 0.71
CA GLN A 87 -12.90 8.17 -0.52
C GLN A 87 -12.13 9.47 -0.75
N GLU A 88 -12.73 10.62 -0.45
CA GLU A 88 -12.05 11.93 -0.48
C GLU A 88 -10.91 12.01 0.54
N ILE A 89 -11.12 11.49 1.76
CA ILE A 89 -10.07 11.39 2.78
C ILE A 89 -8.93 10.49 2.29
N ALA A 90 -9.23 9.33 1.70
CA ALA A 90 -8.22 8.44 1.14
C ALA A 90 -7.36 9.15 0.08
N ALA A 91 -8.00 9.85 -0.87
CA ALA A 91 -7.30 10.58 -1.92
C ALA A 91 -6.41 11.71 -1.39
N LYS A 92 -6.89 12.48 -0.39
CA LYS A 92 -6.10 13.52 0.28
C LYS A 92 -4.86 12.98 1.01
N ASN A 93 -4.91 11.71 1.41
CA ASN A 93 -3.80 11.00 2.04
C ASN A 93 -3.08 10.07 1.04
N PHE A 94 -3.16 10.40 -0.26
CA PHE A 94 -2.39 9.77 -1.33
C PHE A 94 -2.72 8.29 -1.61
N TYR A 95 -3.91 7.82 -1.20
CA TYR A 95 -4.42 6.52 -1.62
C TYR A 95 -5.34 6.66 -2.83
N ARG A 96 -5.21 5.76 -3.82
CA ARG A 96 -6.07 5.76 -5.01
C ARG A 96 -7.52 5.42 -4.64
N PRO A 97 -8.49 6.35 -4.78
CA PRO A 97 -9.89 6.08 -4.47
C PRO A 97 -10.56 5.21 -5.54
N ARG A 98 -11.60 4.46 -5.15
CA ARG A 98 -12.46 3.64 -6.01
C ARG A 98 -13.70 4.39 -6.49
N ASP A 99 -14.14 5.42 -5.78
CA ASP A 99 -15.23 6.29 -6.26
C ASP A 99 -14.79 7.01 -7.55
N PRO A 100 -15.49 6.84 -8.68
CA PRO A 100 -15.08 7.42 -9.96
C PRO A 100 -15.03 8.95 -9.96
N ASN A 101 -15.90 9.62 -9.19
CA ASN A 101 -15.93 11.07 -9.10
C ASN A 101 -14.72 11.59 -8.33
N VAL A 102 -14.38 10.95 -7.20
CA VAL A 102 -13.19 11.29 -6.41
C VAL A 102 -11.92 10.96 -7.20
N ALA A 103 -11.86 9.79 -7.85
CA ALA A 103 -10.72 9.40 -8.69
C ALA A 103 -10.48 10.42 -9.82
N LYS A 104 -11.54 10.90 -10.47
CA LYS A 104 -11.43 11.94 -11.50
C LYS A 104 -10.94 13.27 -10.94
N LYS A 105 -11.40 13.65 -9.75
CA LYS A 105 -11.00 14.90 -9.07
C LYS A 105 -9.51 14.91 -8.71
N TYR A 106 -8.95 13.78 -8.30
CA TYR A 106 -7.56 13.64 -7.86
C TYR A 106 -6.64 13.01 -8.92
N ALA A 107 -7.09 12.92 -10.18
CA ALA A 107 -6.36 12.22 -11.23
C ALA A 107 -4.94 12.79 -11.50
N ASN A 108 -4.71 14.07 -11.17
CA ASN A 108 -3.40 14.72 -11.36
C ASN A 108 -2.39 14.37 -10.26
N GLU A 109 -2.82 13.82 -9.13
CA GLU A 109 -1.93 13.41 -8.04
C GLU A 109 -1.27 12.05 -8.30
N PHE A 110 -1.89 11.24 -9.17
CA PHE A 110 -1.46 9.86 -9.41
C PHE A 110 -0.89 9.68 -10.82
N PRO A 111 0.34 9.19 -10.97
CA PRO A 111 0.88 8.89 -12.28
C PRO A 111 0.07 7.78 -12.97
N LYS A 112 -0.08 7.91 -14.29
CA LYS A 112 -0.61 6.84 -15.13
C LYS A 112 0.49 5.80 -15.32
N LEU A 113 0.21 4.54 -14.95
CA LEU A 113 1.09 3.42 -15.21
C LEU A 113 0.30 2.17 -15.59
N LYS A 114 0.97 1.24 -16.27
CA LYS A 114 0.45 -0.10 -16.51
C LYS A 114 0.47 -0.88 -15.19
N LEU A 115 -0.68 -1.42 -14.79
CA LEU A 115 -0.82 -2.22 -13.58
C LEU A 115 -1.25 -3.64 -13.91
N PHE A 116 -0.52 -4.62 -13.39
CA PHE A 116 -0.95 -6.02 -13.35
C PHE A 116 -1.54 -6.38 -11.98
N THR A 117 -2.39 -7.39 -11.92
CA THR A 117 -2.99 -7.84 -10.65
C THR A 117 -2.34 -9.14 -10.15
N ILE A 118 -2.50 -9.41 -8.85
CA ILE A 118 -2.01 -10.65 -8.27
C ILE A 118 -2.68 -11.90 -8.87
N ASP A 119 -3.94 -11.78 -9.28
CA ASP A 119 -4.67 -12.88 -9.91
C ASP A 119 -4.15 -13.20 -11.30
N GLN A 120 -3.80 -12.18 -12.09
CA GLN A 120 -3.31 -12.33 -13.45
C GLN A 120 -1.91 -12.96 -13.50
N GLU A 121 -0.98 -12.47 -12.68
CA GLU A 121 0.43 -12.89 -12.76
C GLU A 121 0.75 -14.07 -11.84
N PHE A 122 0.08 -14.18 -10.69
CA PHE A 122 0.45 -15.15 -9.64
C PHE A 122 -0.66 -16.16 -9.31
N GLY A 123 -1.85 -16.02 -9.88
CA GLY A 123 -3.00 -16.89 -9.57
C GLY A 123 -3.57 -16.66 -8.17
N GLY A 124 -3.43 -15.45 -7.65
CA GLY A 124 -4.01 -15.00 -6.38
C GLY A 124 -3.11 -15.21 -5.16
N TRP A 125 -3.50 -14.56 -4.04
CA TRP A 125 -2.70 -14.50 -2.82
C TRP A 125 -2.29 -15.86 -2.25
N THR A 126 -3.19 -16.85 -2.26
CA THR A 126 -2.89 -18.19 -1.71
C THR A 126 -1.71 -18.85 -2.42
N LYS A 127 -1.65 -18.73 -3.76
CA LYS A 127 -0.58 -19.32 -4.56
C LYS A 127 0.70 -18.51 -4.40
N ALA A 128 0.62 -17.18 -4.55
CA ALA A 128 1.76 -16.28 -4.39
C ALA A 128 2.44 -16.43 -3.01
N GLN A 129 1.66 -16.47 -1.93
CA GLN A 129 2.18 -16.63 -0.57
C GLN A 129 2.86 -17.98 -0.37
N LYS A 130 2.28 -19.06 -0.91
CA LYS A 130 2.84 -20.40 -0.80
C LYS A 130 4.18 -20.52 -1.54
N GLU A 131 4.24 -19.95 -2.74
CA GLU A 131 5.39 -20.08 -3.63
C GLU A 131 6.56 -19.19 -3.20
N HIS A 132 6.29 -17.92 -2.88
CA HIS A 132 7.35 -16.94 -2.69
C HIS A 132 7.70 -16.68 -1.22
N PHE A 133 6.74 -16.74 -0.30
CA PHE A 133 6.91 -16.18 1.06
C PHE A 133 6.73 -17.19 2.20
N SER A 134 6.39 -18.45 1.90
CA SER A 134 6.38 -19.52 2.91
C SER A 134 7.80 -20.00 3.18
N ASN A 135 8.03 -20.67 4.32
CA ASN A 135 9.33 -21.25 4.65
C ASN A 135 9.84 -22.14 3.50
N GLY A 136 11.07 -21.89 3.05
CA GLY A 136 11.69 -22.54 1.89
C GLY A 136 11.19 -22.05 0.53
N GLY A 137 10.35 -21.02 0.50
CA GLY A 137 9.84 -20.37 -0.71
C GLY A 137 10.92 -19.55 -1.43
N THR A 138 10.54 -18.93 -2.56
CA THR A 138 11.49 -18.21 -3.42
C THR A 138 12.28 -17.13 -2.65
N PHE A 139 11.65 -16.39 -1.74
CA PHE A 139 12.31 -15.35 -0.96
C PHE A 139 13.47 -15.91 -0.11
N ASP A 140 13.26 -17.05 0.56
CA ASP A 140 14.31 -17.70 1.33
C ASP A 140 15.46 -18.18 0.42
N GLN A 141 15.12 -18.76 -0.74
CA GLN A 141 16.09 -19.28 -1.70
C GLN A 141 17.00 -18.19 -2.28
N ILE A 142 16.47 -16.97 -2.49
CA ILE A 142 17.28 -15.85 -3.00
C ILE A 142 18.07 -15.14 -1.90
N SER A 143 17.61 -15.21 -0.64
CA SER A 143 18.24 -14.54 0.51
C SER A 143 19.39 -15.36 1.13
N GLN A 144 19.49 -16.65 0.84
CA GLN A 144 20.58 -17.53 1.30
C GLN A 144 21.85 -17.46 0.45
N ARG A 145 21.97 -16.45 -0.43
CA ARG A 145 23.15 -16.22 -1.27
C ARG A 145 24.22 -15.41 -0.55
#